data_AF-A0A7S3R9K5-F1
#
_entry.id   AF-A0A7S3R9K5-F1
#
_cell.length_a   1.000
_cell.length_b   1.000
_cell.length_c   1.000
_cell.angle_alpha   90.00
_cell.angle_beta   90.00
_cell.angle_gamma   90.00
#
_symmetry.space_group_name_H-M   'P 1'
#
loop_
_entity.id
_entity.type
_entity.pdbx_description
1 polymer ?
#
loop_
_entity_poly.entity_id
_entity_poly.type
_entity_poly.pdbx_seq_one_letter_code
_entity_poly.pdbx_strand_id
1 'polypeptide(L)'
;TLAQQQQQQRRQQQGSPLGSAGSARPRTGSPGQRQASAPKLPKLPFAAERVQQAVQQKPALAWHTESWLQVQEQAPEWTPGQTLPRMQAATRQQKRTASAPPSSLLPPVAAQPLDEASQEQQKQAEKLEQALSLLQKTLAQRHPLLLAIFGSYALVLRQQHGGPDPGLMLPYSAWVALLEDCRLIDAQRPGPKDKEFLGAFKASCSGKYPLSPQAPASDMLMRFEYFEALIRVAVAKYVKPGQCREVHEALGTLISEHLQGHLPADMRQDPNTFRANLLYTPCIDATLRRAAPMLYALHASACASRRTTFLKLDGWIELLQSCGVIGFHVGVSIPDAASIFSSSQLLVVDELKHHWRVCGLDALDFMEAVCRVATLLDPPARPELQRRLRECLGVTPEHILTIMAGNPYYTYYQKLAFQPHNFKWEGPDAGAHASDTHHQLQQLKQLQQPEQPQQDQEPVNHRQQTPVQALRHKLRALLDLIQGSLEAQEQGS
;
A
#
# COMPACT_ATOMS: atom_id res chain seq x y z
N THR A 1 2.56 12.07 28.83
CA THR A 1 2.46 13.10 29.89
C THR A 1 3.60 13.01 30.89
N LEU A 2 3.84 11.85 31.54
CA LEU A 2 4.95 11.67 32.49
C LEU A 2 6.35 11.97 31.91
N ALA A 3 6.61 11.56 30.68
CA ALA A 3 7.88 11.83 29.98
C ALA A 3 8.10 13.34 29.70
N GLN A 4 7.03 14.10 29.44
CA GLN A 4 7.10 15.56 29.27
C GLN A 4 7.44 16.27 30.58
N GLN A 5 6.89 15.77 31.71
CA GLN A 5 7.16 16.32 33.03
C GLN A 5 8.63 16.10 33.46
N GLN A 6 9.20 14.93 33.16
CA GLN A 6 10.62 14.65 33.40
C GLN A 6 11.57 15.48 32.51
N GLN A 7 11.17 15.80 31.27
CA GLN A 7 11.97 16.62 30.36
C GLN A 7 11.96 18.11 30.76
N GLN A 8 10.86 18.60 31.33
CA GLN A 8 10.78 19.95 31.90
C GLN A 8 11.66 20.11 33.16
N GLN A 9 11.67 19.10 34.05
CA GLN A 9 12.53 19.11 35.23
C GLN A 9 14.03 19.12 34.88
N ARG A 10 14.44 18.39 33.83
CA ARG A 10 15.84 18.41 33.36
C ARG A 10 16.27 19.75 32.80
N ARG A 11 15.37 20.50 32.16
CA ARG A 11 15.67 21.85 31.65
C ARG A 11 15.80 22.89 32.75
N GLN A 12 15.09 22.72 33.86
CA GLN A 12 15.19 23.61 35.03
C GLN A 12 16.48 23.38 35.85
N GLN A 13 17.05 22.16 35.78
CA GLN A 13 18.28 21.82 36.48
C GLN A 13 19.56 22.22 35.72
N GLN A 14 19.47 22.53 34.43
CA GLN A 14 20.60 22.98 33.61
C GLN A 14 20.55 24.50 33.41
N GLY A 15 20.85 25.24 34.47
CA GLY A 15 21.14 26.67 34.36
C GLY A 15 22.51 26.89 33.70
N SER A 16 22.57 27.71 32.65
CA SER A 16 23.82 28.27 32.14
C SER A 16 24.00 29.71 32.63
N PRO A 17 25.21 30.11 33.07
CA PRO A 17 25.54 31.49 33.34
C PRO A 17 26.02 32.23 32.08
N LEU A 18 25.96 33.55 32.23
CA LEU A 18 26.21 34.67 31.32
C LEU A 18 27.58 34.68 30.59
N GLY A 19 27.63 35.44 29.48
CA GLY A 19 28.86 36.01 28.94
C GLY A 19 28.63 36.91 27.73
N SER A 20 28.64 38.23 27.93
CA SER A 20 28.44 39.29 26.93
C SER A 20 29.75 39.73 26.24
N ALA A 21 29.59 40.68 25.29
CA ALA A 21 30.58 41.50 24.58
C ALA A 21 31.15 40.85 23.30
N GLY A 22 31.33 41.52 22.17
CA GLY A 22 31.21 42.94 21.79
C GLY A 22 32.12 43.17 20.57
N SER A 23 31.93 44.30 19.89
CA SER A 23 32.85 44.91 18.91
C SER A 23 32.57 44.75 17.40
N ALA A 24 32.79 45.87 16.75
CA ALA A 24 32.43 46.26 15.40
C ALA A 24 33.60 46.12 14.41
N ARG A 25 33.29 45.95 13.11
CA ARG A 25 33.68 46.88 12.02
C ARG A 25 33.27 46.35 10.63
N PRO A 26 33.09 47.25 9.64
CA PRO A 26 32.64 46.93 8.30
C PRO A 26 33.83 46.75 7.33
N ARG A 27 33.65 45.96 6.27
CA ARG A 27 34.51 46.02 5.08
C ARG A 27 33.72 45.82 3.78
N THR A 28 33.83 46.84 2.96
CA THR A 28 33.51 46.97 1.54
C THR A 28 34.33 46.03 0.67
N GLY A 29 33.72 45.48 -0.39
CA GLY A 29 34.43 44.77 -1.45
C GLY A 29 33.50 44.38 -2.62
N SER A 30 33.69 45.04 -3.76
CA SER A 30 33.01 44.87 -5.06
C SER A 30 33.30 43.53 -5.77
N PRO A 31 32.52 43.16 -6.82
CA PRO A 31 32.48 41.79 -7.33
C PRO A 31 33.52 41.55 -8.43
N GLY A 32 34.31 40.48 -8.27
CA GLY A 32 35.20 39.96 -9.30
C GLY A 32 34.52 38.84 -10.10
N GLN A 33 34.33 39.07 -11.40
CA GLN A 33 34.01 38.05 -12.39
C GLN A 33 34.98 36.87 -12.30
N ARG A 34 34.45 35.66 -12.10
CA ARG A 34 35.14 34.41 -12.39
C ARG A 34 34.31 33.62 -13.39
N GLN A 35 34.78 33.56 -14.63
CA GLN A 35 34.40 32.53 -15.58
C GLN A 35 34.94 31.19 -15.04
N ALA A 36 34.04 30.29 -14.67
CA ALA A 36 34.36 28.90 -14.38
C ALA A 36 34.01 28.05 -15.60
N SER A 37 35.02 27.48 -16.22
CA SER A 37 34.95 26.46 -17.25
C SER A 37 34.30 25.19 -16.67
N ALA A 38 33.27 24.68 -17.36
CA ALA A 38 32.58 23.45 -17.01
C ALA A 38 33.49 22.23 -17.23
N PRO A 39 33.60 21.28 -16.27
CA PRO A 39 34.29 20.02 -16.51
C PRO A 39 33.42 19.12 -17.40
N LYS A 40 34.03 18.62 -18.49
CA LYS A 40 33.44 17.56 -19.33
C LYS A 40 33.27 16.29 -18.50
N LEU A 41 32.03 15.88 -18.27
CA LEU A 41 31.67 14.58 -17.71
C LEU A 41 31.94 13.46 -18.74
N PRO A 42 32.44 12.29 -18.32
CA PRO A 42 32.64 11.15 -19.21
C PRO A 42 31.29 10.59 -19.65
N LYS A 43 31.17 10.30 -20.95
CA LYS A 43 30.03 9.56 -21.53
C LYS A 43 30.03 8.14 -20.95
N LEU A 44 29.06 7.84 -20.10
CA LEU A 44 28.78 6.46 -19.66
C LEU A 44 27.93 5.75 -20.73
N PRO A 45 28.21 4.47 -21.06
CA PRO A 45 27.45 3.72 -22.04
C PRO A 45 26.04 3.35 -21.53
N PHE A 46 25.15 3.11 -22.49
CA PHE A 46 23.71 2.89 -22.35
C PHE A 46 23.34 1.74 -21.39
N ALA A 47 22.24 1.92 -20.65
CA ALA A 47 21.70 0.99 -19.65
C ALA A 47 21.32 -0.42 -20.19
N ALA A 48 21.21 -0.59 -21.51
CA ALA A 48 20.86 -1.87 -22.14
C ALA A 48 21.96 -2.94 -21.97
N GLU A 49 23.24 -2.55 -22.00
CA GLU A 49 24.37 -3.48 -21.86
C GLU A 49 24.49 -4.06 -20.45
N ARG A 50 24.15 -3.28 -19.42
CA ARG A 50 24.19 -3.76 -18.02
C ARG A 50 23.10 -4.78 -17.71
N VAL A 51 21.95 -4.70 -18.36
CA VAL A 51 20.87 -5.69 -18.21
C VAL A 51 21.26 -7.02 -18.85
N GLN A 52 21.90 -6.99 -20.02
CA GLN A 52 22.37 -8.20 -20.71
C GLN A 52 23.55 -8.86 -20.00
N GLN A 53 24.49 -8.08 -19.43
CA GLN A 53 25.58 -8.60 -18.60
C GLN A 53 25.09 -9.14 -17.25
N ALA A 54 24.09 -8.52 -16.62
CA ALA A 54 23.51 -9.02 -15.36
C ALA A 54 22.75 -10.34 -15.53
N VAL A 55 22.21 -10.62 -16.72
CA VAL A 55 21.55 -11.90 -17.06
C VAL A 55 22.57 -13.02 -17.33
N GLN A 56 23.77 -12.70 -17.83
CA GLN A 56 24.80 -13.70 -18.13
C GLN A 56 25.75 -14.03 -16.96
N GLN A 57 25.85 -13.18 -15.93
CA GLN A 57 26.84 -13.35 -14.84
C GLN A 57 26.30 -13.88 -13.51
N LYS A 58 25.02 -14.28 -13.40
CA LYS A 58 24.52 -14.94 -12.19
C LYS A 58 24.56 -16.46 -12.34
N PRO A 59 25.29 -17.20 -11.49
CA PRO A 59 25.17 -18.66 -11.47
C PRO A 59 23.75 -19.03 -11.03
N ALA A 60 23.24 -20.13 -11.59
CA ALA A 60 21.95 -20.71 -11.26
C ALA A 60 21.79 -20.82 -9.73
N LEU A 61 20.97 -19.94 -9.15
CA LEU A 61 20.50 -20.09 -7.78
C LEU A 61 19.61 -21.32 -7.75
N ALA A 62 20.17 -22.42 -7.23
CA ALA A 62 19.41 -23.59 -6.84
C ALA A 62 18.31 -23.14 -5.88
N TRP A 63 17.06 -23.37 -6.28
CA TRP A 63 15.88 -23.03 -5.51
C TRP A 63 15.78 -23.98 -4.31
N HIS A 64 16.05 -23.50 -3.10
CA HIS A 64 15.66 -24.21 -1.87
C HIS A 64 14.17 -24.02 -1.62
N THR A 65 13.35 -24.86 -2.26
CA THR A 65 11.90 -24.96 -2.02
C THR A 65 11.54 -25.61 -0.67
N GLU A 66 12.52 -26.20 0.05
CA GLU A 66 12.27 -26.86 1.34
C GLU A 66 12.11 -25.88 2.52
N SER A 67 12.50 -24.61 2.38
CA SER A 67 12.46 -23.64 3.48
C SER A 67 11.06 -23.10 3.80
N TRP A 68 10.10 -23.13 2.86
CA TRP A 68 8.79 -22.50 3.08
C TRP A 68 7.78 -23.42 3.77
N LEU A 69 7.80 -24.73 3.48
CA LEU A 69 6.95 -25.71 4.16
C LEU A 69 7.37 -25.91 5.64
N GLN A 70 8.66 -25.77 5.95
CA GLN A 70 9.17 -25.94 7.31
C GLN A 70 8.92 -24.72 8.23
N VAL A 71 8.64 -23.54 7.66
CA VAL A 71 8.28 -22.32 8.42
C VAL A 71 6.81 -22.32 8.84
N GLN A 72 5.94 -23.06 8.13
CA GLN A 72 4.52 -23.16 8.49
C GLN A 72 4.25 -24.19 9.60
N GLU A 73 5.10 -25.22 9.75
CA GLU A 73 5.05 -26.19 10.87
C GLU A 73 5.80 -25.74 12.14
N GLN A 74 6.57 -24.65 12.08
CA GLN A 74 7.32 -24.11 13.22
C GLN A 74 6.93 -22.67 13.59
N ALA A 75 5.70 -22.23 13.29
CA ALA A 75 5.18 -21.02 13.92
C ALA A 75 5.01 -21.30 15.43
N PRO A 76 5.77 -20.65 16.33
CA PRO A 76 5.57 -20.85 17.76
C PRO A 76 4.17 -20.37 18.12
N GLU A 77 3.41 -21.18 18.86
CA GLU A 77 2.25 -20.68 19.60
C GLU A 77 2.69 -19.43 20.35
N TRP A 78 2.09 -18.30 19.99
CA TRP A 78 2.34 -17.04 20.67
C TRP A 78 1.73 -17.11 22.06
N THR A 79 2.50 -17.53 23.05
CA THR A 79 2.11 -17.49 24.47
C THR A 79 2.23 -16.06 25.00
N PRO A 80 1.16 -15.45 25.52
CA PRO A 80 1.23 -14.14 26.14
C PRO A 80 2.09 -14.22 27.42
N GLY A 81 3.26 -13.57 27.44
CA GLY A 81 4.11 -13.50 28.63
C GLY A 81 5.62 -13.36 28.40
N GLN A 82 6.13 -13.56 27.19
CA GLN A 82 7.56 -13.35 26.91
C GLN A 82 7.91 -11.87 26.73
N THR A 83 8.40 -11.24 27.80
CA THR A 83 9.00 -9.90 27.75
C THR A 83 10.40 -9.94 27.15
N LEU A 84 10.74 -8.92 26.35
CA LEU A 84 12.03 -8.73 25.67
C LEU A 84 13.24 -8.86 26.64
N PRO A 85 14.29 -9.64 26.30
CA PRO A 85 15.47 -9.84 27.16
C PRO A 85 16.28 -8.58 27.49
N ARG A 86 16.00 -7.45 26.83
CA ARG A 86 16.82 -6.23 26.92
C ARG A 86 16.49 -5.34 28.12
N MET A 87 15.34 -5.51 28.77
CA MET A 87 14.96 -4.73 29.97
C MET A 87 15.46 -5.35 31.29
N GLN A 88 15.68 -6.66 31.36
CA GLN A 88 16.18 -7.30 32.60
C GLN A 88 17.68 -7.09 32.85
N ALA A 89 18.46 -6.74 31.83
CA ALA A 89 19.89 -6.48 31.98
C ALA A 89 20.19 -5.15 32.70
N ALA A 90 19.35 -4.12 32.52
CA ALA A 90 19.53 -2.82 33.17
C ALA A 90 19.23 -2.89 34.68
N THR A 91 18.21 -3.65 35.08
CA THR A 91 17.84 -3.81 36.50
C THR A 91 18.80 -4.74 37.26
N ARG A 92 19.50 -5.66 36.57
CA ARG A 92 20.51 -6.54 37.19
C ARG A 92 21.89 -5.89 37.37
N GLN A 93 22.25 -4.88 36.58
CA GLN A 93 23.56 -4.21 36.74
C GLN A 93 23.60 -3.18 37.88
N GLN A 94 22.48 -2.59 38.28
CA GLN A 94 22.44 -1.72 39.48
C GLN A 94 22.57 -2.50 40.80
N LYS A 95 22.44 -3.83 40.78
CA LYS A 95 22.49 -4.67 41.99
C LYS A 95 23.86 -5.27 42.29
N ARG A 96 24.90 -5.00 41.48
CA ARG A 96 26.22 -5.64 41.57
C ARG A 96 27.40 -4.74 41.98
N THR A 97 27.19 -3.45 42.25
CA THR A 97 28.29 -2.53 42.64
C THR A 97 28.20 -1.96 44.06
N ALA A 98 27.30 -2.47 44.91
CA ALA A 98 27.29 -2.11 46.33
C ALA A 98 28.21 -3.08 47.12
N SER A 99 29.49 -2.72 47.24
CA SER A 99 30.41 -3.32 48.21
C SER A 99 29.90 -3.03 49.64
N ALA A 100 29.61 -4.09 50.38
CA ALA A 100 29.08 -4.02 51.74
C ALA A 100 30.12 -3.47 52.74
N PRO A 101 29.77 -2.50 53.60
CA PRO A 101 30.53 -2.19 54.81
C PRO A 101 30.24 -3.24 55.92
N PRO A 102 31.14 -3.37 56.91
CA PRO A 102 31.07 -4.42 57.93
C PRO A 102 29.91 -4.22 58.91
N SER A 103 29.34 -5.37 59.30
CA SER A 103 28.19 -5.60 60.16
C SER A 103 28.10 -4.70 61.39
N SER A 104 27.15 -3.77 61.38
CA SER A 104 26.56 -3.23 62.60
C SER A 104 25.24 -3.97 62.88
N LEU A 105 25.14 -4.60 64.05
CA LEU A 105 23.94 -5.21 64.61
C LEU A 105 22.86 -4.15 64.84
N LEU A 106 22.11 -3.81 63.78
CA LEU A 106 20.86 -3.07 63.93
C LEU A 106 19.70 -4.06 64.08
N PRO A 107 18.74 -3.79 64.98
CA PRO A 107 17.57 -4.64 65.16
C PRO A 107 16.77 -4.73 63.86
N PRO A 108 16.02 -5.83 63.66
CA PRO A 108 15.22 -6.04 62.46
C PRO A 108 14.25 -4.87 62.31
N VAL A 109 14.50 -4.00 61.32
CA VAL A 109 13.59 -2.94 60.92
C VAL A 109 12.32 -3.64 60.45
N ALA A 110 11.25 -3.52 61.25
CA ALA A 110 9.94 -4.05 60.90
C ALA A 110 9.60 -3.59 59.48
N ALA A 111 9.32 -4.55 58.59
CA ALA A 111 8.96 -4.27 57.20
C ALA A 111 7.83 -3.24 57.21
N GLN A 112 8.15 -2.01 56.83
CA GLN A 112 7.14 -0.97 56.72
C GLN A 112 6.14 -1.44 55.66
N PRO A 113 4.83 -1.35 55.93
CA PRO A 113 3.81 -1.77 54.98
C PRO A 113 4.06 -1.05 53.65
N LEU A 114 4.12 -1.83 52.56
CA LEU A 114 4.17 -1.26 51.22
C LEU A 114 2.99 -0.29 51.09
N ASP A 115 3.35 0.97 50.86
CA ASP A 115 2.44 2.12 50.76
C ASP A 115 1.24 1.78 49.86
N GLU A 116 0.01 2.00 50.35
CA GLU A 116 -1.24 1.64 49.64
C GLU A 116 -1.28 2.24 48.22
N ALA A 117 -0.66 3.41 48.03
CA ALA A 117 -0.50 4.08 46.74
C ALA A 117 0.30 3.24 45.73
N SER A 118 1.30 2.47 46.17
CA SER A 118 2.08 1.59 45.29
C SER A 118 1.24 0.41 44.80
N GLN A 119 0.37 -0.13 45.65
CA GLN A 119 -0.53 -1.22 45.28
C GLN A 119 -1.59 -0.76 44.27
N GLU A 120 -2.14 0.44 44.44
CA GLU A 120 -3.13 1.00 43.50
C GLU A 120 -2.52 1.30 42.12
N GLN A 121 -1.31 1.87 42.09
CA GLN A 121 -0.57 2.10 40.83
C GLN A 121 -0.28 0.79 40.09
N GLN A 122 0.15 -0.24 40.82
CA GLN A 122 0.38 -1.56 40.22
C GLN A 122 -0.90 -2.14 39.63
N LYS A 123 -2.02 -2.06 40.35
CA LYS A 123 -3.33 -2.53 39.88
C LYS A 123 -3.80 -1.77 38.63
N GLN A 124 -3.56 -0.44 38.56
CA GLN A 124 -3.85 0.34 37.35
C GLN A 124 -2.97 -0.06 36.16
N ALA A 125 -1.68 -0.33 36.39
CA ALA A 125 -0.76 -0.77 35.36
C ALA A 125 -1.16 -2.14 34.78
N GLU A 126 -1.49 -3.10 35.64
CA GLU A 126 -1.99 -4.42 35.24
C GLU A 126 -3.27 -4.33 34.42
N LYS A 127 -4.22 -3.48 34.86
CA LYS A 127 -5.46 -3.23 34.11
C LYS A 127 -5.21 -2.60 32.74
N LEU A 128 -4.27 -1.66 32.64
CA LEU A 128 -3.90 -1.03 31.38
C LEU A 128 -3.23 -2.04 30.42
N GLU A 129 -2.33 -2.88 30.93
CA GLU A 129 -1.68 -3.92 30.15
C GLU A 129 -2.69 -4.94 29.62
N GLN A 130 -3.64 -5.36 30.46
CA GLN A 130 -4.74 -6.22 30.04
C GLN A 130 -5.59 -5.57 28.93
N ALA A 131 -5.96 -4.30 29.09
CA ALA A 131 -6.74 -3.57 28.09
C ALA A 131 -5.98 -3.43 26.74
N LEU A 132 -4.67 -3.18 26.79
CA LEU A 132 -3.84 -3.12 25.59
C LEU A 132 -3.73 -4.49 24.90
N SER A 133 -3.58 -5.57 25.66
CA SER A 133 -3.55 -6.94 25.13
C SER A 133 -4.85 -7.29 24.39
N LEU A 134 -6.00 -6.95 24.97
CA LEU A 134 -7.31 -7.16 24.33
C LEU A 134 -7.49 -6.32 23.06
N LEU A 135 -7.04 -5.07 23.08
CA LEU A 135 -7.08 -4.19 21.92
C LEU A 135 -6.18 -4.72 20.79
N GLN A 136 -4.97 -5.16 21.11
CA GLN A 136 -4.04 -5.78 20.16
C GLN A 136 -4.64 -7.04 19.53
N LYS A 137 -5.24 -7.91 20.34
CA LYS A 137 -5.94 -9.11 19.85
C LYS A 137 -7.07 -8.74 18.89
N THR A 138 -7.87 -7.74 19.22
CA THR A 138 -8.98 -7.27 18.38
C THR A 138 -8.47 -6.71 17.05
N LEU A 139 -7.42 -5.88 17.08
CA LEU A 139 -6.80 -5.33 15.88
C LEU A 139 -6.19 -6.44 15.01
N ALA A 140 -5.47 -7.39 15.60
CA ALA A 140 -4.86 -8.50 14.86
C ALA A 140 -5.90 -9.33 14.10
N GLN A 141 -7.03 -9.64 14.74
CA GLN A 141 -8.14 -10.37 14.12
C GLN A 141 -8.79 -9.62 12.95
N ARG A 142 -8.79 -8.28 13.00
CA ARG A 142 -9.45 -7.43 11.99
C ARG A 142 -8.45 -6.75 11.04
N HIS A 143 -7.16 -7.03 11.18
CA HIS A 143 -6.09 -6.32 10.49
C HIS A 143 -6.21 -6.40 8.96
N PRO A 144 -6.46 -7.58 8.34
CA PRO A 144 -6.59 -7.66 6.87
C PRO A 144 -7.71 -6.79 6.32
N LEU A 145 -8.88 -6.80 6.97
CA LEU A 145 -10.01 -5.96 6.62
C LEU A 145 -9.65 -4.46 6.72
N LEU A 146 -9.06 -4.04 7.84
CA LEU A 146 -8.71 -2.64 8.04
C LEU A 146 -7.69 -2.14 7.02
N LEU A 147 -6.76 -3.00 6.60
CA LEU A 147 -5.81 -2.70 5.53
C LEU A 147 -6.48 -2.58 4.15
N ALA A 148 -7.41 -3.49 3.83
CA ALA A 148 -8.15 -3.44 2.57
C ALA A 148 -8.97 -2.15 2.44
N ILE A 149 -9.64 -1.75 3.53
CA ILE A 149 -10.38 -0.48 3.60
C ILE A 149 -9.42 0.70 3.45
N PHE A 150 -8.32 0.74 4.21
CA PHE A 150 -7.34 1.81 4.09
C PHE A 150 -6.81 1.96 2.66
N GLY A 151 -6.40 0.85 2.03
CA GLY A 151 -5.89 0.84 0.67
C GLY A 151 -6.90 1.36 -0.36
N SER A 152 -8.17 0.95 -0.21
CA SER A 152 -9.26 1.39 -1.08
C SER A 152 -9.44 2.91 -1.03
N TYR A 153 -9.53 3.50 0.17
CA TYR A 153 -9.73 4.95 0.31
C TYR A 153 -8.47 5.77 0.04
N ALA A 154 -7.29 5.26 0.38
CA ALA A 154 -6.02 5.94 0.12
C ALA A 154 -5.74 6.07 -1.39
N LEU A 155 -6.21 5.11 -2.21
CA LEU A 155 -5.91 5.08 -3.64
C LEU A 155 -7.04 5.59 -4.54
N VAL A 156 -8.31 5.27 -4.25
CA VAL A 156 -9.43 5.62 -5.14
C VAL A 156 -9.66 7.13 -5.16
N LEU A 157 -9.63 7.78 -4.01
CA LEU A 157 -9.90 9.23 -3.91
C LEU A 157 -8.68 10.10 -4.26
N ARG A 158 -7.50 9.49 -4.42
CA ARG A 158 -6.30 10.19 -4.91
C ARG A 158 -6.47 10.72 -6.32
N GLN A 159 -7.12 9.95 -7.21
CA GLN A 159 -7.28 10.34 -8.62
C GLN A 159 -8.05 11.65 -8.79
N GLN A 160 -8.90 11.99 -7.81
CA GLN A 160 -9.72 13.19 -7.86
C GLN A 160 -8.95 14.47 -7.49
N HIS A 161 -7.82 14.36 -6.79
CA HIS A 161 -7.15 15.52 -6.19
C HIS A 161 -5.88 16.01 -6.90
N GLY A 162 -5.42 15.36 -7.98
CA GLY A 162 -4.37 15.87 -8.87
C GLY A 162 -3.01 16.25 -8.22
N GLY A 163 -2.78 15.87 -6.97
CA GLY A 163 -1.62 16.27 -6.18
C GLY A 163 -0.37 15.39 -6.41
N PRO A 164 0.83 15.90 -6.07
CA PRO A 164 2.06 15.11 -6.11
C PRO A 164 1.95 13.87 -5.21
N ASP A 165 2.40 12.72 -5.74
CA ASP A 165 2.35 11.37 -5.14
C ASP A 165 2.69 11.36 -3.64
N PRO A 166 1.69 11.44 -2.73
CA PRO A 166 1.95 11.43 -1.30
C PRO A 166 2.21 10.01 -0.78
N GLY A 167 2.20 9.00 -1.65
CA GLY A 167 2.26 7.61 -1.27
C GLY A 167 0.92 7.03 -0.84
N LEU A 168 0.96 5.91 -0.11
CA LEU A 168 -0.20 5.23 0.46
C LEU A 168 -0.62 5.92 1.78
N MET A 169 -1.02 7.18 1.69
CA MET A 169 -1.51 7.99 2.82
C MET A 169 -2.98 8.36 2.61
N LEU A 170 -3.75 8.45 3.69
CA LEU A 170 -5.18 8.75 3.65
C LEU A 170 -5.41 10.25 3.89
N PRO A 171 -5.76 11.05 2.87
CA PRO A 171 -6.05 12.47 3.06
C PRO A 171 -7.33 12.69 3.88
N TYR A 172 -7.47 13.88 4.46
CA TYR A 172 -8.67 14.23 5.24
C TYR A 172 -9.97 14.06 4.45
N SER A 173 -10.01 14.42 3.16
CA SER A 173 -11.19 14.22 2.31
C SER A 173 -11.59 12.75 2.21
N ALA A 174 -10.61 11.85 2.04
CA ALA A 174 -10.86 10.43 1.98
C ALA A 174 -11.27 9.84 3.33
N TRP A 175 -10.73 10.38 4.43
CA TRP A 175 -11.19 10.04 5.77
C TRP A 175 -12.66 10.42 5.98
N VAL A 176 -13.09 11.61 5.55
CA VAL A 176 -14.49 12.03 5.65
C VAL A 176 -15.40 11.13 4.82
N ALA A 177 -15.04 10.86 3.56
CA ALA A 177 -15.78 9.95 2.69
C ALA A 177 -15.96 8.57 3.33
N LEU A 178 -14.91 8.01 3.93
CA LEU A 178 -14.99 6.75 4.67
C LEU A 178 -16.01 6.82 5.82
N LEU A 179 -16.00 7.89 6.61
CA LEU A 179 -16.93 8.05 7.72
C LEU A 179 -18.38 8.19 7.26
N GLU A 180 -18.61 8.85 6.12
CA GLU A 180 -19.93 8.99 5.48
C GLU A 180 -20.43 7.64 4.95
N ASP A 181 -19.60 6.92 4.18
CA ASP A 181 -19.93 5.61 3.62
C ASP A 181 -20.20 4.57 4.71
N CYS A 182 -19.51 4.68 5.86
CA CYS A 182 -19.75 3.83 7.03
C CYS A 182 -20.92 4.29 7.91
N ARG A 183 -21.60 5.38 7.53
CA ARG A 183 -22.68 6.02 8.31
C ARG A 183 -22.29 6.32 9.75
N LEU A 184 -21.03 6.74 9.94
CA LEU A 184 -20.51 7.18 11.24
C LEU A 184 -20.90 8.62 11.52
N ILE A 185 -20.98 9.43 10.47
CA ILE A 185 -21.56 10.77 10.46
C ILE A 185 -23.02 10.61 10.01
N ASP A 186 -23.94 10.57 10.97
CA ASP A 186 -25.38 10.55 10.69
C ASP A 186 -26.05 11.69 11.46
N ALA A 187 -26.60 12.65 10.72
CA ALA A 187 -27.28 13.81 11.29
C ALA A 187 -28.53 13.42 12.12
N GLN A 188 -29.10 12.24 11.86
CA GLN A 188 -30.33 11.78 12.51
C GLN A 188 -30.07 11.08 13.86
N ARG A 189 -28.85 10.60 14.11
CA ARG A 189 -28.54 9.81 15.31
C ARG A 189 -27.76 10.64 16.33
N PRO A 190 -28.07 10.51 17.64
CA PRO A 190 -27.20 11.06 18.68
C PRO A 190 -25.82 10.39 18.57
N GLY A 191 -24.84 11.15 18.11
CA GLY A 191 -23.49 10.66 17.83
C GLY A 191 -22.45 11.76 17.98
N PRO A 192 -21.15 11.42 17.80
CA PRO A 192 -20.09 12.40 17.81
C PRO A 192 -20.37 13.47 16.75
N LYS A 193 -20.23 14.74 17.11
CA LYS A 193 -20.34 15.85 16.15
C LYS A 193 -19.14 15.81 15.20
N ASP A 194 -19.25 16.40 14.02
CA ASP A 194 -18.16 16.51 13.03
C ASP A 194 -16.82 16.98 13.63
N LYS A 195 -16.90 17.86 14.63
CA LYS A 195 -15.73 18.36 15.38
C LYS A 195 -14.95 17.24 16.10
N GLU A 196 -15.61 16.19 16.57
CA GLU A 196 -14.96 15.05 17.21
C GLU A 196 -14.23 14.16 16.20
N PHE A 197 -14.82 13.94 15.03
CA PHE A 197 -14.17 13.18 13.95
C PHE A 197 -12.95 13.92 13.39
N LEU A 198 -13.08 15.24 13.18
CA LEU A 198 -11.95 16.11 12.83
C LEU A 198 -10.89 16.12 13.94
N GLY A 199 -11.33 16.15 15.20
CA GLY A 199 -10.45 16.04 16.36
C GLY A 199 -9.69 14.73 16.41
N ALA A 200 -10.34 13.59 16.10
CA ALA A 200 -9.72 12.28 16.02
C ALA A 200 -8.67 12.24 14.90
N PHE A 201 -9.01 12.74 13.71
CA PHE A 201 -8.08 12.85 12.58
C PHE A 201 -6.85 13.68 12.96
N LYS A 202 -7.05 14.92 13.43
CA LYS A 202 -5.95 15.84 13.79
C LYS A 202 -5.11 15.34 14.95
N ALA A 203 -5.71 14.64 15.92
CA ALA A 203 -4.97 14.08 17.05
C ALA A 203 -4.08 12.89 16.63
N SER A 204 -4.51 12.13 15.62
CA SER A 204 -3.75 11.01 15.07
C SER A 204 -2.73 11.42 14.00
N CYS A 205 -3.01 12.47 13.22
CA CYS A 205 -2.03 13.12 12.34
C CYS A 205 -0.95 13.75 13.20
N SER A 206 0.05 12.94 13.56
CA SER A 206 0.91 13.29 14.65
C SER A 206 1.88 14.40 14.26
N GLY A 207 2.19 14.57 12.96
CA GLY A 207 3.24 15.47 12.45
C GLY A 207 4.63 15.21 13.08
N LYS A 208 4.72 14.19 13.97
CA LYS A 208 5.88 13.84 14.80
C LYS A 208 6.89 13.04 14.01
N TYR A 209 6.46 12.49 12.88
CA TYR A 209 7.27 11.67 12.00
C TYR A 209 7.39 12.39 10.65
N PRO A 210 8.23 13.43 10.54
CA PRO A 210 8.52 14.03 9.26
C PRO A 210 9.18 12.96 8.38
N LEU A 211 8.40 12.39 7.45
CA LEU A 211 8.88 11.41 6.46
C LEU A 211 10.01 12.00 5.60
N SER A 212 10.04 13.32 5.50
CA SER A 212 11.15 14.11 4.96
C SER A 212 11.17 15.48 5.65
N PRO A 213 12.36 16.06 5.91
CA PRO A 213 12.47 17.44 6.40
C PRO A 213 11.89 18.49 5.44
N GLN A 214 11.57 18.10 4.20
CA GLN A 214 10.94 18.96 3.19
C GLN A 214 9.47 18.63 2.94
N ALA A 215 8.93 17.56 3.54
CA ALA A 215 7.52 17.27 3.40
C ALA A 215 6.74 18.31 4.22
N PRO A 216 5.84 19.11 3.63
CA PRO A 216 4.92 19.91 4.43
C PRO A 216 4.20 18.95 5.38
N ALA A 217 3.88 19.42 6.60
CA ALA A 217 3.07 18.65 7.54
C ALA A 217 1.77 18.29 6.82
N SER A 218 1.71 17.07 6.28
CA SER A 218 0.62 16.67 5.43
C SER A 218 -0.55 16.33 6.34
N ASP A 219 -1.70 16.95 6.09
CA ASP A 219 -2.98 16.58 6.69
C ASP A 219 -3.46 15.24 6.11
N MET A 220 -2.65 14.20 6.33
CA MET A 220 -2.85 12.84 5.82
C MET A 220 -2.44 11.85 6.90
N LEU A 221 -3.14 10.72 6.95
CA LEU A 221 -2.85 9.64 7.89
C LEU A 221 -2.00 8.56 7.22
N MET A 222 -0.92 8.13 7.88
CA MET A 222 -0.30 6.83 7.62
C MET A 222 -1.19 5.68 8.14
N ARG A 223 -0.88 4.42 7.81
CA ARG A 223 -1.74 3.28 8.21
C ARG A 223 -1.90 3.15 9.72
N PHE A 224 -0.82 3.34 10.47
CA PHE A 224 -0.90 3.28 11.94
C PHE A 224 -1.67 4.46 12.53
N GLU A 225 -1.57 5.66 11.95
CA GLU A 225 -2.32 6.84 12.38
C GLU A 225 -3.82 6.67 12.06
N TYR A 226 -4.14 6.02 10.95
CA TYR A 226 -5.50 5.60 10.61
C TYR A 226 -6.09 4.64 11.66
N PHE A 227 -5.33 3.63 12.10
CA PHE A 227 -5.78 2.74 13.18
C PHE A 227 -6.01 3.51 14.49
N GLU A 228 -5.10 4.43 14.84
CA GLU A 228 -5.28 5.30 16.00
C GLU A 228 -6.55 6.17 15.87
N ALA A 229 -6.80 6.74 14.68
CA ALA A 229 -7.98 7.55 14.40
C ALA A 229 -9.27 6.73 14.58
N LEU A 230 -9.33 5.50 14.08
CA LEU A 230 -10.47 4.59 14.29
C LEU A 230 -10.69 4.26 15.77
N ILE A 231 -9.63 4.02 16.55
CA ILE A 231 -9.75 3.78 17.99
C ILE A 231 -10.34 5.02 18.69
N ARG A 232 -9.88 6.21 18.34
CA ARG A 232 -10.42 7.47 18.88
C ARG A 232 -11.89 7.65 18.54
N VAL A 233 -12.29 7.31 17.31
CA VAL A 233 -13.69 7.32 16.87
C VAL A 233 -14.53 6.32 17.68
N ALA A 234 -14.04 5.09 17.86
CA ALA A 234 -14.72 4.07 18.67
C ALA A 234 -14.94 4.55 20.12
N VAL A 235 -13.91 5.13 20.74
CA VAL A 235 -13.99 5.69 22.10
C VAL A 235 -15.01 6.82 22.17
N ALA A 236 -14.98 7.75 21.21
CA ALA A 236 -15.92 8.87 21.16
C ALA A 236 -17.37 8.40 20.98
N LYS A 237 -17.60 7.40 20.13
CA LYS A 237 -18.94 6.93 19.77
C LYS A 237 -19.55 5.97 20.80
N TYR A 238 -18.76 5.08 21.39
CA TYR A 238 -19.30 4.00 22.23
C TYR A 238 -18.86 4.06 23.70
N VAL A 239 -17.63 4.50 23.99
CA VAL A 239 -17.12 4.52 25.38
C VAL A 239 -17.60 5.75 26.13
N LYS A 240 -17.44 6.96 25.56
CA LYS A 240 -17.86 8.20 26.24
C LYS A 240 -19.36 8.23 26.56
N PRO A 241 -20.27 7.75 25.69
CA PRO A 241 -21.69 7.67 26.02
C PRO A 241 -22.05 6.51 26.95
N GLY A 242 -21.11 5.64 27.30
CA GLY A 242 -21.31 4.51 28.21
C GLY A 242 -21.94 3.27 27.56
N GLN A 243 -21.95 3.15 26.23
CA GLN A 243 -22.49 1.99 25.51
C GLN A 243 -21.54 0.79 25.59
N CYS A 244 -20.23 1.03 25.53
CA CYS A 244 -19.19 0.03 25.77
C CYS A 244 -18.37 0.41 26.99
N ARG A 245 -17.96 -0.58 27.80
CA ARG A 245 -17.11 -0.34 28.98
C ARG A 245 -15.64 -0.29 28.60
N GLU A 246 -15.25 -1.07 27.60
CA GLU A 246 -13.87 -1.20 27.17
C GLU A 246 -13.63 -0.73 25.73
N VAL A 247 -12.42 -0.26 25.47
CA VAL A 247 -12.01 0.27 24.15
C VAL A 247 -12.03 -0.81 23.08
N HIS A 248 -11.65 -2.05 23.44
CA HIS A 248 -11.60 -3.16 22.50
C HIS A 248 -13.01 -3.59 22.04
N GLU A 249 -14.00 -3.59 22.95
CA GLU A 249 -15.42 -3.81 22.64
C GLU A 249 -15.97 -2.72 21.71
N ALA A 250 -15.66 -1.45 22.03
CA ALA A 250 -16.06 -0.31 21.21
C ALA A 250 -15.49 -0.40 19.78
N LEU A 251 -14.21 -0.77 19.65
CA LEU A 251 -13.59 -0.96 18.35
C LEU A 251 -14.22 -2.14 17.59
N GLY A 252 -14.45 -3.27 18.27
CA GLY A 252 -15.11 -4.44 17.68
C GLY A 252 -16.52 -4.11 17.15
N THR A 253 -17.26 -3.31 17.90
CA THR A 253 -18.60 -2.81 17.55
C THR A 253 -18.53 -1.87 16.33
N LEU A 254 -17.62 -0.88 16.35
CA LEU A 254 -17.37 0.02 15.21
C LEU A 254 -17.08 -0.78 13.91
N ILE A 255 -16.20 -1.77 13.99
CA ILE A 255 -15.80 -2.56 12.83
C ILE A 255 -16.98 -3.40 12.31
N SER A 256 -17.69 -4.10 13.20
CA SER A 256 -18.72 -5.06 12.80
C SER A 256 -19.99 -4.36 12.30
N GLU A 257 -20.43 -3.31 12.99
CA GLU A 257 -21.68 -2.61 12.66
C GLU A 257 -21.50 -1.60 11.53
N HIS A 258 -20.40 -0.84 11.55
CA HIS A 258 -20.21 0.26 10.59
C HIS A 258 -19.37 -0.16 9.40
N LEU A 259 -18.11 -0.56 9.62
CA LEU A 259 -17.20 -0.86 8.51
C LEU A 259 -17.68 -2.09 7.71
N GLN A 260 -17.95 -3.21 8.38
CA GLN A 260 -18.39 -4.43 7.70
C GLN A 260 -19.85 -4.34 7.22
N GLY A 261 -20.71 -3.64 7.96
CA GLY A 261 -22.14 -3.56 7.67
C GLY A 261 -22.50 -2.64 6.50
N HIS A 262 -21.69 -1.61 6.23
CA HIS A 262 -22.03 -0.58 5.24
C HIS A 262 -21.09 -0.50 4.05
N LEU A 263 -19.83 -0.96 4.18
CA LEU A 263 -18.91 -0.89 3.05
C LEU A 263 -19.20 -1.96 1.99
N PRO A 264 -18.98 -1.64 0.70
CA PRO A 264 -19.03 -2.59 -0.41
C PRO A 264 -18.19 -3.85 -0.18
N ALA A 265 -18.58 -4.97 -0.79
CA ALA A 265 -17.92 -6.27 -0.58
C ALA A 265 -16.50 -6.34 -1.15
N ASP A 266 -16.27 -5.69 -2.28
CA ASP A 266 -14.98 -5.52 -2.94
C ASP A 266 -13.96 -4.80 -2.05
N MET A 267 -14.36 -3.77 -1.30
CA MET A 267 -13.47 -3.06 -0.36
C MET A 267 -13.09 -3.87 0.89
N ARG A 268 -13.81 -4.99 1.14
CA ARG A 268 -13.64 -5.83 2.33
C ARG A 268 -12.85 -7.11 2.06
N GLN A 269 -12.39 -7.32 0.82
CA GLN A 269 -11.68 -8.52 0.45
C GLN A 269 -10.31 -8.58 1.13
N ASP A 270 -10.02 -9.68 1.83
CA ASP A 270 -8.68 -9.95 2.35
C ASP A 270 -7.76 -10.30 1.18
N PRO A 271 -6.67 -9.53 0.95
CA PRO A 271 -5.72 -9.86 -0.10
C PRO A 271 -5.13 -11.27 0.02
N ASN A 272 -5.04 -11.82 1.23
CA ASN A 272 -4.53 -13.18 1.46
C ASN A 272 -5.48 -14.27 0.98
N THR A 273 -6.79 -14.01 0.87
CA THR A 273 -7.74 -14.97 0.30
C THR A 273 -7.39 -15.28 -1.15
N PHE A 274 -7.05 -14.26 -1.94
CA PHE A 274 -6.55 -14.46 -3.32
C PHE A 274 -5.26 -15.28 -3.32
N ARG A 275 -4.35 -15.02 -2.38
CA ARG A 275 -3.06 -15.73 -2.31
C ARG A 275 -3.24 -17.20 -2.04
N ALA A 276 -4.02 -17.53 -1.00
CA ALA A 276 -4.27 -18.89 -0.57
C ALA A 276 -5.07 -19.69 -1.63
N ASN A 277 -6.07 -19.08 -2.25
CA ASN A 277 -7.01 -19.80 -3.10
C ASN A 277 -6.61 -19.84 -4.58
N LEU A 278 -5.85 -18.85 -5.06
CA LEU A 278 -5.54 -18.71 -6.48
C LEU A 278 -4.04 -18.66 -6.75
N LEU A 279 -3.28 -17.81 -6.04
CA LEU A 279 -1.87 -17.58 -6.35
C LEU A 279 -0.97 -18.77 -5.96
N TYR A 280 -1.16 -19.34 -4.77
CA TYR A 280 -0.32 -20.39 -4.21
C TYR A 280 -0.76 -21.79 -4.63
N THR A 281 -1.03 -21.95 -5.92
CA THR A 281 -1.36 -23.25 -6.52
C THR A 281 -0.18 -23.76 -7.35
N PRO A 282 0.04 -25.10 -7.43
CA PRO A 282 1.15 -25.65 -8.23
C PRO A 282 1.11 -25.24 -9.70
N CYS A 283 -0.11 -25.07 -10.23
CA CYS A 283 -0.36 -24.61 -11.58
C CYS A 283 0.16 -23.18 -11.82
N ILE A 284 -0.18 -22.25 -10.92
CA ILE A 284 0.28 -20.87 -10.99
C ILE A 284 1.78 -20.74 -10.66
N ASP A 285 2.35 -21.58 -9.80
CA ASP A 285 3.81 -21.61 -9.58
C ASP A 285 4.58 -22.03 -10.84
N ALA A 286 4.20 -23.16 -11.46
CA ALA A 286 4.82 -23.63 -12.69
C ALA A 286 4.71 -22.60 -13.83
N THR A 287 3.58 -21.90 -13.86
CA THR A 287 3.37 -20.76 -14.72
C THR A 287 4.36 -19.64 -14.42
N LEU A 288 4.32 -19.07 -13.22
CA LEU A 288 5.13 -17.91 -12.86
C LEU A 288 6.62 -18.20 -13.04
N ARG A 289 7.11 -19.42 -12.77
CA ARG A 289 8.50 -19.81 -13.02
C ARG A 289 8.92 -19.71 -14.48
N ARG A 290 8.09 -20.21 -15.41
CA ARG A 290 8.36 -20.09 -16.85
C ARG A 290 8.31 -18.63 -17.32
N ALA A 291 7.41 -17.84 -16.72
CA ALA A 291 7.17 -16.45 -17.06
C ALA A 291 8.14 -15.46 -16.36
N ALA A 292 8.83 -15.89 -15.31
CA ALA A 292 9.57 -15.02 -14.39
C ALA A 292 10.65 -14.16 -15.06
N PRO A 293 11.53 -14.66 -15.96
CA PRO A 293 12.59 -13.85 -16.56
C PRO A 293 12.05 -12.60 -17.27
N MET A 294 10.89 -12.74 -17.87
CA MET A 294 10.21 -11.70 -18.60
C MET A 294 9.45 -10.73 -17.68
N LEU A 295 8.80 -11.22 -16.63
CA LEU A 295 8.22 -10.38 -15.57
C LEU A 295 9.27 -9.47 -14.93
N TYR A 296 10.41 -10.05 -14.56
CA TYR A 296 11.52 -9.28 -14.00
C TYR A 296 12.02 -8.22 -14.97
N ALA A 297 12.17 -8.56 -16.25
CA ALA A 297 12.59 -7.59 -17.26
C ALA A 297 11.56 -6.48 -17.48
N LEU A 298 10.27 -6.81 -17.41
CA LEU A 298 9.16 -5.87 -17.54
C LEU A 298 9.12 -4.90 -16.35
N HIS A 299 9.16 -5.43 -15.12
CA HIS A 299 9.24 -4.64 -13.90
C HIS A 299 10.45 -3.72 -13.89
N ALA A 300 11.64 -4.26 -14.18
CA ALA A 300 12.87 -3.48 -14.24
C ALA A 300 12.78 -2.36 -15.29
N SER A 301 12.18 -2.61 -16.45
CA SER A 301 11.99 -1.59 -17.49
C SER A 301 11.00 -0.51 -17.05
N ALA A 302 9.91 -0.88 -16.37
CA ALA A 302 8.93 0.08 -15.84
C ALA A 302 9.51 0.94 -14.70
N CYS A 303 10.45 0.40 -13.93
CA CYS A 303 11.17 1.13 -12.88
C CYS A 303 12.31 2.00 -13.43
N ALA A 304 12.99 1.56 -14.50
CA ALA A 304 14.15 2.24 -15.09
C ALA A 304 13.82 3.65 -15.59
N SER A 305 12.62 3.86 -16.15
CA SER A 305 12.15 5.18 -16.60
C SER A 305 12.12 6.22 -15.47
N ARG A 306 12.00 5.76 -14.22
CA ARG A 306 11.86 6.60 -13.02
C ARG A 306 13.06 6.52 -12.08
N ARG A 307 14.10 5.75 -12.43
CA ARG A 307 15.31 5.52 -11.61
C ARG A 307 15.00 4.99 -10.21
N THR A 308 13.94 4.19 -10.09
CA THR A 308 13.55 3.53 -8.83
C THR A 308 13.80 2.02 -8.94
N THR A 309 13.76 1.32 -7.81
CA THR A 309 13.72 -0.15 -7.76
C THR A 309 12.31 -0.68 -7.49
N PHE A 310 11.36 0.22 -7.20
CA PHE A 310 9.96 -0.07 -6.92
C PHE A 310 9.09 0.59 -7.96
N LEU A 311 8.07 -0.13 -8.42
CA LEU A 311 7.09 0.37 -9.37
C LEU A 311 6.02 1.13 -8.60
N LYS A 312 6.01 2.45 -8.71
CA LYS A 312 4.98 3.33 -8.12
C LYS A 312 3.64 3.17 -8.84
N LEU A 313 2.55 3.58 -8.18
CA LEU A 313 1.19 3.50 -8.73
C LEU A 313 1.08 4.15 -10.12
N ASP A 314 1.58 5.37 -10.31
CA ASP A 314 1.50 6.05 -11.61
C ASP A 314 2.23 5.25 -12.71
N GLY A 315 3.36 4.62 -12.39
CA GLY A 315 4.09 3.77 -13.32
C GLY A 315 3.38 2.44 -13.60
N TRP A 316 2.66 1.90 -12.62
CA TRP A 316 1.81 0.73 -12.79
C TRP A 316 0.63 1.02 -13.72
N ILE A 317 -0.07 2.14 -13.52
CA ILE A 317 -1.17 2.57 -14.40
C ILE A 317 -0.65 2.83 -15.82
N GLU A 318 0.46 3.56 -15.96
CA GLU A 318 1.09 3.85 -17.25
C GLU A 318 1.49 2.56 -17.99
N LEU A 319 2.02 1.57 -17.26
CA LEU A 319 2.36 0.27 -17.80
C LEU A 319 1.11 -0.45 -18.34
N LEU A 320 0.03 -0.52 -17.56
CA LEU A 320 -1.20 -1.20 -17.98
C LEU A 320 -1.87 -0.49 -19.16
N GLN A 321 -1.93 0.84 -19.16
CA GLN A 321 -2.42 1.64 -20.29
C GLN A 321 -1.56 1.41 -21.52
N SER A 322 -0.23 1.42 -21.35
CA SER A 322 0.70 1.13 -22.43
C SER A 322 0.45 -0.27 -23.00
N CYS A 323 0.11 -1.24 -22.18
CA CYS A 323 -0.20 -2.60 -22.62
C CYS A 323 -1.62 -2.76 -23.18
N GLY A 324 -2.46 -1.71 -23.18
CA GLY A 324 -3.84 -1.77 -23.61
C GLY A 324 -4.73 -2.61 -22.69
N VAL A 325 -4.28 -2.85 -21.44
CA VAL A 325 -5.04 -3.58 -20.43
C VAL A 325 -6.11 -2.70 -19.81
N ILE A 326 -5.77 -1.44 -19.52
CA ILE A 326 -6.76 -0.45 -19.09
C ILE A 326 -7.48 0.07 -20.34
N GLY A 327 -8.79 -0.10 -20.39
CA GLY A 327 -9.62 0.36 -21.50
C GLY A 327 -11.04 -0.14 -21.43
N PHE A 328 -11.96 0.60 -22.06
CA PHE A 328 -13.40 0.30 -22.05
C PHE A 328 -13.71 -1.12 -22.53
N HIS A 329 -12.98 -1.61 -23.52
CA HIS A 329 -13.22 -2.92 -24.12
C HIS A 329 -12.63 -4.11 -23.35
N VAL A 330 -11.68 -3.86 -22.44
CA VAL A 330 -10.98 -4.90 -21.69
C VAL A 330 -11.61 -5.10 -20.30
N GLY A 331 -12.38 -4.12 -19.82
CA GLY A 331 -13.10 -4.21 -18.55
C GLY A 331 -12.27 -3.83 -17.31
N VAL A 332 -10.96 -3.59 -17.45
CA VAL A 332 -10.12 -3.11 -16.35
C VAL A 332 -10.14 -1.59 -16.31
N SER A 333 -10.70 -1.03 -15.24
CA SER A 333 -10.70 0.41 -14.98
C SER A 333 -9.44 0.86 -14.22
N ILE A 334 -9.20 2.18 -14.15
CA ILE A 334 -8.11 2.73 -13.34
C ILE A 334 -8.34 2.46 -11.83
N PRO A 335 -9.56 2.60 -11.28
CA PRO A 335 -9.86 2.14 -9.92
C PRO A 335 -9.51 0.68 -9.67
N ASP A 336 -9.83 -0.24 -10.59
CA ASP A 336 -9.50 -1.66 -10.44
C ASP A 336 -7.98 -1.87 -10.38
N ALA A 337 -7.26 -1.23 -11.30
CA ALA A 337 -5.80 -1.31 -11.34
C ALA A 337 -5.16 -0.75 -10.06
N ALA A 338 -5.71 0.31 -9.48
CA ALA A 338 -5.26 0.86 -8.20
C ALA A 338 -5.58 -0.07 -7.03
N SER A 339 -6.77 -0.67 -7.01
CA SER A 339 -7.15 -1.67 -6.00
C SER A 339 -6.22 -2.90 -6.03
N ILE A 340 -5.90 -3.40 -7.24
CA ILE A 340 -4.92 -4.46 -7.45
C ILE A 340 -3.55 -4.05 -6.93
N PHE A 341 -3.10 -2.84 -7.24
CA PHE A 341 -1.82 -2.33 -6.74
C PHE A 341 -1.76 -2.37 -5.21
N SER A 342 -2.79 -1.90 -4.51
CA SER A 342 -2.82 -1.95 -3.05
C SER A 342 -2.82 -3.39 -2.52
N SER A 343 -3.63 -4.24 -3.13
CA SER A 343 -3.85 -5.62 -2.65
C SER A 343 -2.64 -6.52 -2.90
N SER A 344 -1.80 -6.18 -3.87
CA SER A 344 -0.62 -6.98 -4.23
C SER A 344 0.62 -6.74 -3.38
N GLN A 345 0.60 -5.79 -2.45
CA GLN A 345 1.73 -5.55 -1.56
C GLN A 345 1.86 -6.70 -0.54
N LEU A 346 2.93 -7.49 -0.66
CA LEU A 346 3.19 -8.69 0.15
C LEU A 346 3.85 -8.40 1.50
N LEU A 347 4.44 -7.21 1.66
CA LEU A 347 5.41 -6.96 2.71
C LEU A 347 4.83 -6.21 3.91
N VAL A 348 5.09 -6.75 5.10
CA VAL A 348 4.99 -6.01 6.36
C VAL A 348 6.25 -5.18 6.49
N VAL A 349 6.12 -3.87 6.31
CA VAL A 349 7.23 -2.91 6.35
C VAL A 349 6.99 -1.90 7.46
N ASP A 350 8.04 -1.57 8.20
CA ASP A 350 8.07 -0.40 9.08
C ASP A 350 7.97 0.88 8.21
N GLU A 351 6.75 1.41 8.09
CA GLU A 351 6.42 2.62 7.32
C GLU A 351 7.29 3.81 7.68
N LEU A 352 7.68 3.94 8.96
CA LEU A 352 8.46 5.07 9.42
C LEU A 352 9.88 5.02 8.87
N LYS A 353 10.48 3.82 8.80
CA LYS A 353 11.85 3.63 8.31
C LYS A 353 11.93 3.49 6.79
N HIS A 354 10.90 2.94 6.18
CA HIS A 354 10.94 2.49 4.79
C HIS A 354 9.69 2.90 4.01
N HIS A 355 9.20 4.13 4.22
CA HIS A 355 7.99 4.65 3.57
C HIS A 355 7.99 4.46 2.04
N TRP A 356 9.13 4.66 1.37
CA TRP A 356 9.24 4.51 -0.08
C TRP A 356 8.90 3.09 -0.57
N ARG A 357 9.06 2.07 0.29
CA ARG A 357 8.74 0.67 -0.03
C ARG A 357 7.24 0.41 0.04
N VAL A 358 6.53 1.15 0.88
CA VAL A 358 5.07 1.01 1.07
C VAL A 358 4.30 1.66 -0.09
N CYS A 359 4.97 2.53 -0.83
CA CYS A 359 4.38 3.27 -1.95
C CYS A 359 4.68 2.63 -3.33
N GLY A 360 5.24 1.43 -3.39
CA GLY A 360 5.66 0.81 -4.64
C GLY A 360 5.67 -0.71 -4.59
N LEU A 361 5.48 -1.34 -5.74
CA LEU A 361 5.58 -2.78 -5.91
C LEU A 361 7.04 -3.17 -6.13
N ASP A 362 7.53 -4.10 -5.33
CA ASP A 362 8.72 -4.85 -5.70
C ASP A 362 8.41 -5.83 -6.84
N ALA A 363 9.41 -6.62 -7.25
CA ALA A 363 9.22 -7.52 -8.37
C ALA A 363 8.26 -8.68 -8.07
N LEU A 364 8.16 -9.14 -6.81
CA LEU A 364 7.23 -10.21 -6.40
C LEU A 364 5.81 -9.66 -6.26
N ASP A 365 5.66 -8.48 -5.65
CA ASP A 365 4.39 -7.74 -5.58
C ASP A 365 3.84 -7.51 -6.99
N PHE A 366 4.72 -7.17 -7.94
CA PHE A 366 4.37 -7.02 -9.34
C PHE A 366 3.85 -8.31 -9.99
N MET A 367 4.46 -9.47 -9.71
CA MET A 367 3.96 -10.74 -10.25
C MET A 367 2.55 -11.05 -9.73
N GLU A 368 2.31 -10.82 -8.44
CA GLU A 368 0.96 -10.97 -7.86
C GLU A 368 -0.03 -9.99 -8.52
N ALA A 369 0.36 -8.73 -8.69
CA ALA A 369 -0.47 -7.72 -9.37
C ALA A 369 -0.86 -8.16 -10.79
N VAL A 370 0.07 -8.74 -11.55
CA VAL A 370 -0.25 -9.26 -12.89
C VAL A 370 -1.20 -10.47 -12.82
N CYS A 371 -1.05 -11.35 -11.83
CA CYS A 371 -2.00 -12.45 -11.64
C CYS A 371 -3.41 -11.94 -11.32
N ARG A 372 -3.54 -10.92 -10.46
CA ARG A 372 -4.83 -10.29 -10.15
C ARG A 372 -5.44 -9.60 -11.38
N VAL A 373 -4.63 -8.93 -12.20
CA VAL A 373 -5.10 -8.38 -13.48
C VAL A 373 -5.64 -9.50 -14.37
N ALA A 374 -4.94 -10.63 -14.46
CA ALA A 374 -5.39 -11.76 -15.27
C ALA A 374 -6.77 -12.29 -14.82
N THR A 375 -7.06 -12.27 -13.52
CA THR A 375 -8.39 -12.65 -13.01
C THR A 375 -9.51 -11.67 -13.36
N LEU A 376 -9.18 -10.41 -13.69
CA LEU A 376 -10.17 -9.43 -14.15
C LEU A 376 -10.41 -9.46 -15.65
N LEU A 377 -9.48 -10.04 -16.42
CA LEU A 377 -9.62 -10.05 -17.88
C LEU A 377 -10.79 -10.93 -18.35
N ASP A 378 -11.22 -11.92 -17.56
CA ASP A 378 -12.34 -12.84 -17.85
C ASP A 378 -12.54 -13.16 -19.35
N PRO A 379 -11.53 -13.80 -19.98
CA PRO A 379 -11.59 -14.02 -21.42
C PRO A 379 -12.69 -15.03 -21.80
N PRO A 380 -13.35 -14.83 -22.95
CA PRO A 380 -14.38 -15.74 -23.41
C PRO A 380 -13.82 -17.13 -23.70
N ALA A 381 -14.60 -18.18 -23.43
CA ALA A 381 -14.25 -19.55 -23.78
C ALA A 381 -13.86 -19.67 -25.27
N ARG A 382 -12.97 -20.60 -25.63
CA ARG A 382 -12.41 -20.72 -27.00
C ARG A 382 -13.44 -20.68 -28.14
N PRO A 383 -14.59 -21.40 -28.08
CA PRO A 383 -15.59 -21.31 -29.14
C PRO A 383 -16.19 -19.89 -29.26
N GLU A 384 -16.43 -19.24 -28.13
CA GLU A 384 -16.94 -17.88 -28.07
C GLU A 384 -15.91 -16.85 -28.56
N LEU A 385 -14.65 -17.03 -28.16
CA LEU A 385 -13.53 -16.23 -28.66
C LEU A 385 -13.42 -16.30 -30.18
N GLN A 386 -13.56 -17.50 -30.75
CA GLN A 386 -13.56 -17.72 -32.19
C GLN A 386 -14.70 -16.97 -32.88
N ARG A 387 -15.91 -17.05 -32.30
CA ARG A 387 -17.09 -16.29 -32.76
C ARG A 387 -16.82 -14.79 -32.74
N ARG A 388 -16.32 -14.26 -31.61
CA ARG A 388 -16.03 -12.82 -31.45
C ARG A 388 -14.92 -12.33 -32.37
N LEU A 389 -13.87 -13.12 -32.60
CA LEU A 389 -12.82 -12.76 -33.56
C LEU A 389 -13.40 -12.63 -34.98
N ARG A 390 -14.31 -13.51 -35.37
CA ARG A 390 -14.96 -13.48 -36.69
C ARG A 390 -15.93 -12.31 -36.81
N GLU A 391 -16.88 -12.22 -35.88
CA GLU A 391 -18.05 -11.35 -35.99
C GLU A 391 -17.74 -9.91 -35.56
N CYS A 392 -17.00 -9.74 -34.47
CA CYS A 392 -16.76 -8.41 -33.87
C CYS A 392 -15.52 -7.73 -34.47
N LEU A 393 -14.50 -8.53 -34.76
CA LEU A 393 -13.16 -8.02 -35.08
C LEU A 393 -12.76 -8.22 -36.56
N GLY A 394 -13.70 -8.73 -37.37
CA GLY A 394 -13.55 -8.92 -38.82
C GLY A 394 -12.37 -9.81 -39.20
N VAL A 395 -11.99 -10.76 -38.35
CA VAL A 395 -10.88 -11.68 -38.65
C VAL A 395 -11.38 -12.76 -39.62
N THR A 396 -10.68 -12.92 -40.74
CA THR A 396 -11.07 -13.92 -41.75
C THR A 396 -10.93 -15.34 -41.19
N PRO A 397 -11.77 -16.30 -41.63
CA PRO A 397 -11.73 -17.68 -41.14
C PRO A 397 -10.34 -18.34 -41.20
N GLU A 398 -9.55 -18.02 -42.23
CA GLU A 398 -8.20 -18.55 -42.42
C GLU A 398 -7.24 -18.02 -41.35
N HIS A 399 -7.34 -16.74 -41.01
CA HIS A 399 -6.51 -16.13 -39.97
C HIS A 399 -6.92 -16.55 -38.56
N ILE A 400 -8.20 -16.87 -38.35
CA ILE A 400 -8.69 -17.36 -37.05
C ILE A 400 -7.97 -18.65 -36.66
N LEU A 401 -7.79 -19.61 -37.57
CA LEU A 401 -7.09 -20.86 -37.27
C LEU A 401 -5.64 -20.60 -36.82
N THR A 402 -4.95 -19.69 -37.50
CA THR A 402 -3.59 -19.24 -37.13
C THR A 402 -3.56 -18.57 -35.76
N ILE A 403 -4.56 -17.73 -35.46
CA ILE A 403 -4.67 -17.04 -34.16
C ILE A 403 -4.96 -18.05 -33.03
N MET A 404 -5.87 -18.99 -33.25
CA MET A 404 -6.26 -20.03 -32.27
C MET A 404 -5.14 -21.05 -31.99
N ALA A 405 -4.27 -21.30 -32.97
CA ALA A 405 -3.08 -22.14 -32.79
C ALA A 405 -1.94 -21.41 -32.04
N GLY A 406 -1.99 -20.07 -31.99
CA GLY A 406 -1.01 -19.23 -31.30
C GLY A 406 -1.55 -18.68 -29.98
N ASN A 407 -1.69 -17.35 -29.93
CA ASN A 407 -2.07 -16.60 -28.73
C ASN A 407 -3.41 -15.89 -28.97
N PRO A 408 -4.54 -16.62 -28.87
CA PRO A 408 -5.81 -16.10 -29.33
C PRO A 408 -6.33 -14.97 -28.43
N TYR A 409 -6.14 -15.09 -27.12
CA TYR A 409 -6.55 -14.07 -26.15
C TYR A 409 -5.77 -12.77 -26.30
N TYR A 410 -4.45 -12.85 -26.52
CA TYR A 410 -3.64 -11.66 -26.81
C TYR A 410 -4.16 -10.93 -28.05
N THR A 411 -4.42 -11.66 -29.14
CA THR A 411 -4.88 -11.05 -30.39
C THR A 411 -6.26 -10.44 -30.21
N TYR A 412 -7.13 -11.09 -29.44
CA TYR A 412 -8.44 -10.58 -29.06
C TYR A 412 -8.35 -9.27 -28.27
N TYR A 413 -7.60 -9.24 -27.17
CA TYR A 413 -7.44 -8.01 -26.38
C TYR A 413 -6.72 -6.90 -27.13
N GLN A 414 -5.72 -7.24 -27.95
CA GLN A 414 -5.04 -6.27 -28.79
C GLN A 414 -6.03 -5.63 -29.77
N LYS A 415 -6.82 -6.44 -30.48
CA LYS A 415 -7.81 -5.93 -31.44
C LYS A 415 -8.95 -5.17 -30.77
N LEU A 416 -9.34 -5.55 -29.55
CA LEU A 416 -10.30 -4.82 -28.72
C LEU A 416 -9.77 -3.45 -28.30
N ALA A 417 -8.51 -3.38 -27.87
CA ALA A 417 -7.89 -2.14 -27.41
C ALA A 417 -7.79 -1.07 -28.53
N PHE A 418 -7.83 -1.46 -29.80
CA PHE A 418 -7.83 -0.56 -30.95
C PHE A 418 -9.22 -0.30 -31.56
N GLN A 419 -10.30 -0.82 -30.97
CA GLN A 419 -11.65 -0.46 -31.41
C GLN A 419 -11.96 1.01 -31.08
N PRO A 420 -12.67 1.72 -31.97
CA PRO A 420 -13.09 3.09 -31.69
C PRO A 420 -14.05 3.12 -30.50
N HIS A 421 -14.03 4.19 -29.70
CA HIS A 421 -14.89 4.35 -28.51
C HIS A 421 -16.41 4.21 -28.77
N ASN A 422 -16.85 4.37 -30.02
CA ASN A 422 -18.24 4.21 -30.42
C ASN A 422 -18.62 2.77 -30.78
N PHE A 423 -17.69 1.82 -30.64
CA PHE A 423 -17.96 0.40 -30.84
C PHE A 423 -18.86 -0.11 -29.71
N LYS A 424 -20.16 -0.19 -29.99
CA LYS A 424 -21.17 -0.71 -29.07
C LYS A 424 -21.33 -2.21 -29.31
N TRP A 425 -21.05 -3.01 -28.27
CA TRP A 425 -21.28 -4.44 -28.34
C TRP A 425 -22.76 -4.72 -28.07
N GLU A 426 -23.48 -5.23 -29.08
CA GLU A 426 -24.90 -5.61 -28.98
C GLU A 426 -25.09 -7.13 -28.83
N GLY A 427 -24.10 -7.82 -28.26
CA GLY A 427 -24.20 -9.26 -28.00
C GLY A 427 -25.28 -9.58 -26.95
N PRO A 428 -25.86 -10.80 -26.99
CA PRO A 428 -26.98 -11.21 -26.14
C PRO A 428 -26.71 -11.10 -24.63
N ASP A 429 -25.44 -11.11 -24.21
CA ASP A 429 -25.02 -11.04 -22.79
C ASP A 429 -24.52 -9.65 -22.35
N ALA A 430 -24.47 -8.66 -23.26
CA ALA A 430 -23.88 -7.35 -22.96
C ALA A 430 -24.70 -6.50 -21.95
N GLY A 431 -25.99 -6.83 -21.77
CA GLY A 431 -26.92 -6.06 -20.97
C GLY A 431 -26.68 -6.09 -19.46
N ALA A 432 -26.05 -7.14 -18.92
CA ALA A 432 -25.95 -7.34 -17.47
C ALA A 432 -24.76 -6.59 -16.82
N HIS A 433 -23.61 -6.47 -17.51
CA HIS A 433 -22.40 -5.86 -16.93
C HIS A 433 -22.11 -4.43 -17.43
N ALA A 434 -22.53 -4.05 -18.65
CA ALA A 434 -22.20 -2.74 -19.22
C ALA A 434 -23.06 -1.58 -18.69
N SER A 435 -24.25 -1.89 -18.15
CA SER A 435 -25.21 -0.89 -17.63
C SER A 435 -24.62 -0.06 -16.48
N ASP A 436 -24.00 -0.72 -15.49
CA ASP A 436 -23.51 -0.06 -14.28
C ASP A 436 -22.24 0.76 -14.55
N THR A 437 -21.33 0.24 -15.38
CA THR A 437 -20.08 0.94 -15.73
C THR A 437 -20.34 2.17 -16.59
N HIS A 438 -21.33 2.11 -17.51
CA HIS A 438 -21.69 3.25 -18.34
C HIS A 438 -22.37 4.37 -17.53
N HIS A 439 -23.19 4.02 -16.54
CA HIS A 439 -23.82 4.99 -15.65
C HIS A 439 -22.82 5.69 -14.73
N GLN A 440 -21.87 4.96 -14.14
CA GLN A 440 -20.79 5.54 -13.33
C GLN A 440 -19.86 6.48 -14.12
N LEU A 441 -19.54 6.14 -15.38
CA LEU A 441 -18.71 6.99 -16.26
C LEU A 441 -19.44 8.26 -16.73
N GLN A 442 -20.76 8.21 -16.93
CA GLN A 442 -21.55 9.41 -17.20
C GLN A 442 -21.59 10.35 -16.00
N GLN A 443 -21.73 9.83 -14.78
CA GLN A 443 -21.69 10.64 -13.55
C GLN A 443 -20.30 11.29 -13.35
N LEU A 444 -19.20 10.57 -13.62
CA LEU A 444 -17.85 11.13 -13.55
C LEU A 444 -17.58 12.20 -14.61
N LYS A 445 -18.11 12.05 -15.83
CA LYS A 445 -18.01 13.07 -16.89
C LYS A 445 -18.76 14.36 -16.56
N GLN A 446 -19.87 14.27 -15.80
CA GLN A 446 -20.61 15.45 -15.35
C GLN A 446 -19.87 16.25 -14.26
N LEU A 447 -18.95 15.61 -13.54
CA LEU A 447 -18.17 16.23 -12.46
C LEU A 447 -16.81 16.82 -12.91
N GLN A 448 -16.39 16.60 -14.17
CA GLN A 448 -15.03 16.91 -14.65
C GLN A 448 -14.93 17.92 -15.80
N GLN A 449 -15.89 18.84 -15.99
CA GLN A 449 -15.70 19.92 -16.97
C GLN A 449 -15.19 21.22 -16.33
N PRO A 450 -13.88 21.51 -16.37
CA PRO A 450 -13.38 22.87 -16.39
C PRO A 450 -13.26 23.37 -17.84
N GLU A 451 -13.72 24.59 -18.10
CA GLU A 451 -13.43 25.30 -19.35
C GLU A 451 -11.91 25.48 -19.50
N GLN A 452 -11.33 24.98 -20.59
CA GLN A 452 -9.95 25.28 -20.97
C GLN A 452 -9.87 25.94 -22.35
N PRO A 453 -9.02 26.97 -22.51
CA PRO A 453 -8.83 27.70 -23.76
C PRO A 453 -7.85 26.98 -24.71
N GLN A 454 -8.06 27.19 -26.01
CA GLN A 454 -7.27 26.64 -27.11
C GLN A 454 -5.80 27.11 -27.08
N GLN A 455 -4.86 26.16 -27.22
CA GLN A 455 -3.48 26.44 -27.63
C GLN A 455 -3.05 25.47 -28.74
N ASP A 456 -2.37 26.04 -29.73
CA ASP A 456 -1.87 25.43 -30.95
C ASP A 456 -0.78 24.36 -30.69
N GLN A 457 -0.82 23.28 -31.49
CA GLN A 457 0.16 22.19 -31.45
C GLN A 457 1.07 22.20 -32.68
N GLU A 458 2.39 22.11 -32.45
CA GLU A 458 3.41 21.79 -33.45
C GLU A 458 3.56 20.26 -33.65
N PRO A 459 4.02 19.78 -34.83
CA PRO A 459 4.08 18.37 -35.17
C PRO A 459 5.32 17.65 -34.60
N VAL A 460 5.09 16.49 -33.96
CA VAL A 460 6.14 15.61 -33.40
C VAL A 460 6.59 14.56 -34.42
N ASN A 461 7.91 14.41 -34.54
CA ASN A 461 8.60 13.54 -35.49
C ASN A 461 8.70 12.09 -34.97
N HIS A 462 8.24 11.10 -35.75
CA HIS A 462 8.22 9.68 -35.40
C HIS A 462 9.41 8.92 -36.01
N ARG A 463 10.45 8.62 -35.22
CA ARG A 463 11.43 7.55 -35.56
C ARG A 463 12.33 7.08 -34.41
N GLN A 464 11.76 6.53 -33.34
CA GLN A 464 12.47 5.58 -32.45
C GLN A 464 11.46 4.56 -31.92
N GLN A 465 11.74 3.25 -32.05
CA GLN A 465 10.98 2.21 -31.35
C GLN A 465 11.15 2.45 -29.86
N THR A 466 10.06 2.82 -29.19
CA THR A 466 10.10 3.21 -27.78
C THR A 466 10.29 1.96 -26.90
N PRO A 467 10.96 2.09 -25.74
CA PRO A 467 11.02 1.04 -24.73
C PRO A 467 9.65 0.42 -24.38
N VAL A 468 8.57 1.20 -24.57
CA VAL A 468 7.16 0.79 -24.46
C VAL A 468 6.77 -0.33 -25.42
N GLN A 469 7.27 -0.35 -26.66
CA GLN A 469 6.96 -1.42 -27.62
C GLN A 469 7.63 -2.76 -27.24
N ALA A 470 8.86 -2.72 -26.71
CA ALA A 470 9.54 -3.91 -26.20
C ALA A 470 8.87 -4.45 -24.91
N LEU A 471 8.37 -3.55 -24.06
CA LEU A 471 7.58 -3.84 -22.86
C LEU A 471 6.26 -4.57 -23.23
N ARG A 472 5.55 -4.08 -24.25
CA ARG A 472 4.34 -4.71 -24.81
C ARG A 472 4.58 -6.16 -25.26
N HIS A 473 5.68 -6.41 -25.97
CA HIS A 473 6.03 -7.76 -26.43
C HIS A 473 6.39 -8.73 -25.30
N LYS A 474 6.82 -8.23 -24.14
CA LYS A 474 7.14 -9.06 -22.97
C LYS A 474 5.90 -9.35 -22.12
N LEU A 475 5.00 -8.39 -21.92
CA LEU A 475 3.73 -8.70 -21.23
C LEU A 475 2.90 -9.73 -22.04
N ARG A 476 3.01 -9.70 -23.38
CA ARG A 476 2.39 -10.67 -24.31
C ARG A 476 2.66 -12.12 -23.93
N ALA A 477 3.91 -12.56 -23.87
CA ALA A 477 4.22 -13.96 -23.59
C ALA A 477 3.86 -14.41 -22.17
N LEU A 478 3.52 -13.46 -21.28
CA LEU A 478 3.17 -13.75 -19.91
C LEU A 478 1.72 -14.21 -19.75
N LEU A 479 0.82 -13.39 -20.31
CA LEU A 479 -0.60 -13.63 -20.25
C LEU A 479 -0.91 -14.96 -20.92
N ASP A 480 -0.20 -15.26 -22.02
CA ASP A 480 -0.28 -16.55 -22.73
C ASP A 480 0.03 -17.76 -21.83
N LEU A 481 1.01 -17.61 -20.94
CA LEU A 481 1.49 -18.69 -20.11
C LEU A 481 0.62 -18.90 -18.86
N ILE A 482 0.08 -17.82 -18.28
CA ILE A 482 -0.89 -17.86 -17.17
C ILE A 482 -2.20 -18.47 -17.62
N GLN A 483 -2.71 -18.03 -18.76
CA GLN A 483 -3.95 -18.52 -19.33
C GLN A 483 -3.90 -20.01 -19.66
N GLY A 484 -2.83 -20.47 -20.34
CA GLY A 484 -2.71 -21.88 -20.73
C GLY A 484 -2.64 -22.85 -19.56
N SER A 485 -2.30 -22.38 -18.37
CA SER A 485 -2.20 -23.23 -17.18
C SER A 485 -3.53 -23.26 -16.43
N LEU A 486 -4.29 -22.16 -16.39
CA LEU A 486 -5.66 -22.14 -15.88
C LEU A 486 -6.59 -23.07 -16.69
N GLU A 487 -6.50 -23.07 -18.02
CA GLU A 487 -7.29 -23.98 -18.89
C GLU A 487 -6.95 -25.47 -18.66
N ALA A 488 -5.70 -25.79 -18.37
CA ALA A 488 -5.28 -27.17 -18.09
C ALA A 488 -5.86 -27.70 -16.77
N GLN A 489 -6.20 -26.81 -15.83
CA GLN A 489 -6.81 -27.16 -14.54
C GLN A 489 -8.30 -27.50 -14.69
N GLU A 490 -9.02 -26.79 -15.56
CA GLU A 490 -10.44 -27.06 -15.85
C GLU A 490 -10.66 -28.36 -16.63
N GLN A 491 -9.67 -28.81 -17.40
CA GLN A 491 -9.75 -30.07 -18.16
C GLN A 491 -9.31 -31.31 -17.35
N GLY A 492 -8.66 -31.11 -16.20
CA GLY A 492 -8.17 -32.17 -15.31
C GLY A 492 -9.04 -32.43 -14.08
N SER A 493 -10.14 -31.71 -13.93
CA SER A 493 -11.16 -31.84 -12.86
C SER A 493 -12.45 -32.38 -13.48
#